data_AF-A0A3D8IXJ8-F1
#
_entry.id   AF-A0A3D8IXJ8-F1
#
_cell.length_a   1.000
_cell.length_b   1.000
_cell.length_c   1.000
_cell.angle_alpha   90.00
_cell.angle_beta   90.00
_cell.angle_gamma   90.00
#
_symmetry.space_group_name_H-M   'P 1'
#
loop_
_entity.id
_entity.type
_entity.pdbx_description
1 polymer ?
#
loop_
_entity_poly.entity_id
_entity_poly.type
_entity_poly.pdbx_seq_one_letter_code
_entity_poly.pdbx_strand_id
1 'polypeptide(L)'
;MAMDFKGVIESIDNANKTIRVNNNTIKVMPYTKIKQESCGMSWSSAKKFVDLKEGDIVKINLAKNSTEMVAEKIKIKCVKNSAY
;
A
#
# COMPACT_ATOMS: atom_id res chain seq x y z
N MET A 1 4.80 18.92 -4.97
CA MET A 1 4.86 17.62 -5.69
C MET A 1 4.12 16.58 -4.87
N ALA A 2 3.35 15.66 -5.48
CA ALA A 2 2.86 14.47 -4.76
C ALA A 2 4.03 13.49 -4.69
N MET A 3 4.39 13.01 -3.51
CA MET A 3 5.40 11.96 -3.40
C MET A 3 4.68 10.62 -3.52
N ASP A 4 4.87 9.95 -4.66
CA ASP A 4 4.49 8.58 -4.84
C ASP A 4 5.70 7.65 -4.68
N PHE A 5 5.48 6.59 -3.91
CA PHE A 5 6.52 5.66 -3.48
C PHE A 5 6.11 4.23 -3.83
N LYS A 6 7.06 3.39 -4.26
CA LYS A 6 6.83 1.97 -4.58
C LYS A 6 7.79 1.12 -3.77
N GLY A 7 7.30 0.02 -3.23
CA GLY A 7 8.12 -0.95 -2.52
C GLY A 7 7.36 -2.21 -2.14
N VAL A 8 8.00 -3.04 -1.34
CA VAL A 8 7.42 -4.26 -0.76
C VAL A 8 7.06 -3.99 0.69
N ILE A 9 5.91 -4.48 1.13
CA ILE A 9 5.56 -4.44 2.56
C ILE A 9 6.51 -5.37 3.32
N GLU A 10 7.35 -4.80 4.16
CA GLU A 10 8.32 -5.51 5.01
C GLU A 10 7.66 -6.01 6.30
N SER A 11 6.81 -5.18 6.89
CA SER A 11 6.05 -5.52 8.10
C SER A 11 4.76 -4.73 8.22
N ILE A 12 3.79 -5.28 8.96
CA ILE A 12 2.49 -4.64 9.23
C ILE A 12 2.25 -4.57 10.73
N ASP A 13 1.99 -3.37 11.23
CA ASP A 13 1.54 -3.15 12.61
C ASP A 13 0.06 -2.80 12.64
N ASN A 14 -0.76 -3.77 13.04
CA ASN A 14 -2.21 -3.61 13.10
C ASN A 14 -2.69 -2.80 14.31
N ALA A 15 -1.90 -2.70 15.38
CA ALA A 15 -2.25 -1.89 16.55
C ALA A 15 -2.08 -0.40 16.23
N ASN A 16 -0.95 -0.05 15.61
CA ASN A 16 -0.62 1.33 15.25
C ASN A 16 -1.14 1.75 13.86
N LYS A 17 -1.73 0.82 13.10
CA LYS A 17 -2.19 1.03 11.71
C LYS A 17 -1.08 1.58 10.82
N THR A 18 0.10 0.98 10.90
CA THR A 18 1.25 1.33 10.08
C THR A 18 1.73 0.15 9.26
N ILE A 19 2.36 0.44 8.13
CA ILE A 19 3.09 -0.54 7.32
C ILE A 19 4.52 -0.04 7.13
N ARG A 20 5.46 -0.97 7.07
CA ARG A 20 6.86 -0.66 6.76
C ARG A 20 7.16 -1.02 5.32
N VAL A 21 7.68 -0.07 4.55
CA VAL A 21 8.00 -0.25 3.12
C VAL A 21 9.34 0.42 2.81
N ASN A 22 10.31 -0.35 2.31
CA ASN A 22 11.74 0.03 2.17
C ASN A 22 12.24 0.82 3.39
N ASN A 23 12.14 0.24 4.58
CA ASN A 23 12.60 0.86 5.83
C ASN A 23 11.86 2.13 6.29
N ASN A 24 10.81 2.57 5.59
CA ASN A 24 9.97 3.71 5.98
C ASN A 24 8.67 3.24 6.63
N THR A 25 8.32 3.83 7.77
CA THR A 25 7.04 3.59 8.44
C THR A 25 5.98 4.53 7.85
N ILE A 26 4.95 3.95 7.25
CA ILE A 26 3.85 4.66 6.62
C ILE A 26 2.57 4.42 7.39
N LYS A 27 1.89 5.50 7.76
CA LYS A 27 0.65 5.47 8.52
C LYS A 27 -0.55 5.32 7.60
N VAL A 28 -1.45 4.40 7.93
CA VAL A 28 -2.66 4.12 7.16
C VAL A 28 -3.87 4.58 7.95
N MET A 29 -4.56 5.57 7.41
CA MET A 29 -5.73 6.20 8.04
C MET A 29 -7.04 5.58 7.53
N PRO A 30 -8.16 5.77 8.24
CA PRO A 30 -9.46 5.27 7.80
C PRO A 30 -9.90 5.77 6.41
N TYR A 31 -9.44 6.96 6.02
CA TYR A 31 -9.71 7.55 4.71
C TYR A 31 -8.74 7.09 3.61
N THR A 32 -7.69 6.33 3.95
CA THR A 32 -6.72 5.84 2.97
C THR A 32 -7.40 4.90 1.98
N LYS A 33 -7.31 5.22 0.69
CA LYS A 33 -7.92 4.40 -0.36
C LYS A 33 -7.02 3.23 -0.70
N ILE A 34 -7.40 2.01 -0.30
CA ILE A 34 -6.65 0.78 -0.62
C ILE A 34 -7.33 0.08 -1.79
N LYS A 35 -6.57 -0.23 -2.84
CA LYS A 35 -7.06 -0.94 -4.03
C LYS A 35 -6.08 -2.00 -4.46
N GLN A 36 -6.58 -3.15 -4.88
CA GLN A 36 -5.78 -4.16 -5.57
C GLN A 36 -5.92 -3.99 -7.07
N GLU A 37 -4.80 -3.82 -7.77
CA GLU A 37 -4.79 -3.83 -9.23
C GLU A 37 -5.16 -5.20 -9.76
N SER A 38 -5.81 -5.19 -10.91
CA SER A 38 -6.34 -6.42 -11.48
C SER A 38 -5.24 -7.27 -12.11
N CYS A 39 -5.18 -8.53 -11.69
CA CYS A 39 -4.29 -9.57 -12.18
C CYS A 39 -4.73 -10.17 -13.52
N GLY A 40 -5.24 -9.35 -14.45
CA GLY A 40 -5.80 -9.83 -15.73
C GLY A 40 -7.34 -9.99 -15.75
N MET A 41 -8.04 -9.56 -14.70
CA MET A 41 -9.49 -9.31 -14.76
C MET A 41 -9.77 -7.84 -15.13
N SER A 42 -10.98 -7.48 -15.58
CA SER A 42 -11.23 -6.09 -16.00
C SER A 42 -11.38 -5.06 -14.86
N TRP A 43 -11.43 -5.49 -13.58
CA TRP A 43 -11.81 -4.60 -12.48
C TRP A 43 -10.83 -4.62 -11.30
N SER A 44 -10.42 -3.43 -10.85
CA SER A 44 -9.68 -3.27 -9.58
C SER A 44 -10.64 -3.41 -8.40
N SER A 45 -10.25 -4.14 -7.36
CA SER A 45 -11.07 -4.30 -6.15
C SER A 45 -10.66 -3.32 -5.06
N ALA A 46 -11.64 -2.75 -4.35
CA ALA A 46 -11.38 -2.00 -3.12
C ALA A 46 -11.00 -2.99 -2.01
N LYS A 47 -10.02 -2.62 -1.20
CA LYS A 47 -9.47 -3.44 -0.11
C LYS A 47 -9.47 -2.64 1.20
N LYS A 48 -9.27 -3.36 2.31
CA LYS A 48 -9.11 -2.81 3.66
C LYS A 48 -7.68 -3.00 4.13
N PHE A 49 -7.33 -2.35 5.25
CA PHE A 49 -6.01 -2.49 5.86
C PHE A 49 -5.68 -3.95 6.18
N VAL A 50 -6.67 -4.70 6.67
CA VAL A 50 -6.55 -6.13 7.01
C VAL A 50 -6.27 -7.03 5.81
N ASP A 51 -6.48 -6.54 4.58
CA ASP A 51 -6.17 -7.29 3.36
C ASP A 51 -4.70 -7.14 2.93
N LEU A 52 -3.96 -6.19 3.51
CA LEU A 52 -2.55 -5.99 3.22
C LEU A 52 -1.73 -7.15 3.81
N LYS A 53 -0.70 -7.57 3.08
CA LYS A 53 0.18 -8.65 3.52
C LYS A 53 1.65 -8.26 3.36
N GLU A 54 2.47 -8.77 4.27
CA GLU A 54 3.92 -8.74 4.10
C GLU A 54 4.30 -9.46 2.80
N GLY A 55 5.24 -8.89 2.05
CA GLY A 55 5.59 -9.34 0.71
C GLY A 55 4.75 -8.72 -0.42
N ASP A 56 3.65 -8.02 -0.14
CA ASP A 56 2.88 -7.34 -1.19
C ASP A 56 3.69 -6.20 -1.81
N ILE A 57 3.74 -6.16 -3.14
CA ILE A 57 4.27 -5.01 -3.87
C ILE A 57 3.21 -3.91 -3.86
N VAL A 58 3.50 -2.76 -3.28
CA VAL A 58 2.57 -1.64 -3.18
C VAL A 58 3.12 -0.37 -3.82
N LYS A 59 2.21 0.43 -4.40
CA LYS A 59 2.46 1.84 -4.73
C LYS A 59 1.63 2.71 -3.79
N ILE A 60 2.29 3.58 -3.05
CA ILE A 60 1.72 4.43 -2.01
C ILE A 60 1.82 5.88 -2.46
N ASN A 61 0.70 6.59 -2.43
CA ASN A 61 0.68 8.04 -2.57
C ASN A 61 0.61 8.64 -1.18
N LEU A 62 1.57 9.50 -0.83
CA LEU A 62 1.59 10.19 0.45
C LEU A 62 0.73 11.46 0.42
N ALA A 63 0.12 11.77 1.55
CA ALA A 63 -0.65 13.00 1.74
C ALA A 63 0.29 14.22 1.71
N LYS A 64 -0.05 15.25 0.94
CA LYS A 64 0.81 16.41 0.69
C LYS A 64 1.02 17.36 1.88
N ASN A 65 0.19 17.26 2.92
CA ASN A 65 0.14 18.21 4.04
C ASN A 65 0.33 17.55 5.41
N SER A 66 0.89 16.33 5.47
CA SER A 66 1.16 15.68 6.74
C SER A 66 2.64 15.73 7.05
N THR A 67 2.98 16.15 8.27
CA THR A 67 4.35 16.07 8.83
C THR A 67 4.80 14.62 8.97
N GLU A 68 3.85 13.69 9.06
CA GLU A 68 4.08 12.25 9.09
C GLU A 68 3.89 11.63 7.68
N MET A 69 4.54 10.50 7.41
CA MET A 69 4.32 9.75 6.16
C MET A 69 2.95 9.06 6.18
N VAL A 70 1.89 9.80 5.88
CA VAL A 70 0.51 9.28 5.84
C VAL A 70 0.12 8.91 4.42
N ALA A 71 -0.39 7.70 4.24
CA ALA A 71 -0.88 7.24 2.95
C ALA A 71 -2.25 7.85 2.62
N GLU A 72 -2.36 8.54 1.50
CA GLU A 72 -3.66 8.92 0.92
C GLU A 72 -4.26 7.75 0.13
N LYS A 73 -3.41 6.99 -0.56
CA LYS A 73 -3.82 5.86 -1.40
C LYS A 73 -2.75 4.78 -1.42
N ILE A 74 -3.17 3.53 -1.32
CA ILE A 74 -2.32 2.35 -1.46
C ILE A 74 -2.85 1.51 -2.62
N LYS A 75 -1.99 1.19 -3.58
CA LYS A 75 -2.29 0.28 -4.68
C LYS A 75 -1.45 -0.98 -4.54
N ILE A 76 -2.10 -2.10 -4.26
CA ILE A 76 -1.47 -3.42 -4.27
C ILE A 76 -1.28 -3.82 -5.73
N LYS A 77 -0.04 -3.99 -6.15
CA LYS A 77 0.31 -4.44 -7.49
C LYS A 77 0.11 -5.94 -7.57
N CYS A 78 -0.47 -6.36 -8.68
CA CYS A 78 -0.46 -7.77 -9.00
C CYS A 78 0.94 -8.17 -9.45
N VAL A 79 1.59 -9.04 -8.70
CA VAL A 79 2.77 -9.76 -9.17
C VAL A 79 2.24 -11.01 -9.85
N LYS A 80 2.23 -11.06 -11.18
CA LYS A 80 2.18 -12.36 -11.86
C LYS A 80 3.44 -13.06 -11.41
N ASN A 81 3.31 -14.09 -10.57
CA ASN A 81 4.39 -15.01 -10.31
C ASN A 81 4.71 -15.68 -11.66
N SER A 82 5.59 -15.07 -12.46
CA SER A 82 6.24 -15.77 -13.57
C SER A 82 7.26 -16.68 -12.93
N ALA A 83 6.78 -17.72 -12.26
CA ALA A 83 7.60 -18.85 -11.89
C ALA A 83 7.98 -19.55 -13.18
N TYR A 84 9.19 -19.31 -13.67
CA TYR A 84 10.00 -20.24 -14.44
C TYR A 84 11.47 -19.91 -14.18
#